data_AF-A0A840MPP3-F1
#
_entry.id   AF-A0A840MPP3-F1
#
_cell.length_a   1.000
_cell.length_b   1.000
_cell.length_c   1.000
_cell.angle_alpha   90.00
_cell.angle_beta   90.00
_cell.angle_gamma   90.00
#
_symmetry.space_group_name_H-M   'P 1'
#
loop_
_entity.id
_entity.type
_entity.pdbx_description
1 polymer ?
#
loop_
_entity_poly.entity_id
_entity_poly.type
_entity_poly.pdbx_seq_one_letter_code
_entity_poly.pdbx_strand_id
1 'polypeptide(L)'
;SPAPYETVPVTVKQPVAGLGLTAAERDAILAAGKGPRVGGSEVVPNTVAIGADSTTAAFDGALYPQDKLRQLVSYLDKRGVRVYGTNSNPRFDAKWDGTGTMYLPENPTALQVKHELSHYLDLRNQIKAADDVRSGVQAYVDMGRVGREEAVLNRLQGNRIWQQLNDAEKNFSIDYVNRLKKEAGQ
;
A
#
# COMPACT_ATOMS: atom_id res chain seq x y z
N SER A 1 2.05 16.88 -36.15
CA SER A 1 2.00 15.47 -35.72
C SER A 1 2.95 15.28 -34.55
N PRO A 2 2.48 14.94 -33.33
CA PRO A 2 3.39 14.50 -32.27
C PRO A 2 3.74 13.02 -32.46
N ALA A 3 4.97 12.67 -32.10
CA ALA A 3 5.56 11.33 -32.24
C ALA A 3 4.89 10.28 -31.34
N PRO A 4 4.86 8.99 -31.74
CA PRO A 4 4.27 7.93 -30.93
C PRO A 4 5.17 7.59 -29.73
N TYR A 5 4.54 7.46 -28.56
CA TYR A 5 5.19 6.98 -27.34
C TYR A 5 5.58 5.50 -27.51
N GLU A 6 6.88 5.20 -27.36
CA GLU A 6 7.38 3.85 -27.18
C GLU A 6 6.78 3.24 -25.92
N THR A 7 6.10 2.11 -26.08
CA THR A 7 5.58 1.31 -24.98
C THR A 7 6.70 0.41 -24.48
N VAL A 8 7.27 0.75 -23.33
CA VAL A 8 8.18 -0.15 -22.60
C VAL A 8 7.35 -1.32 -22.04
N PRO A 9 7.75 -2.59 -22.28
CA PRO A 9 7.00 -3.73 -21.77
C PRO A 9 7.10 -3.81 -20.24
N VAL A 10 5.96 -3.66 -19.57
CA VAL A 10 5.84 -3.93 -18.13
C VAL A 10 5.92 -5.44 -17.94
N THR A 11 7.06 -5.93 -17.45
CA THR A 11 7.18 -7.32 -17.01
C THR A 11 6.39 -7.49 -15.72
N VAL A 12 5.16 -7.99 -15.83
CA VAL A 12 4.33 -8.37 -14.69
C VAL A 12 4.92 -9.65 -14.09
N LYS A 13 5.74 -9.50 -13.04
CA LYS A 13 6.15 -10.65 -12.23
C LYS A 13 4.93 -11.18 -11.47
N GLN A 14 4.83 -12.50 -11.42
CA GLN A 14 3.78 -13.27 -10.74
C GLN A 14 3.52 -12.81 -9.29
N PRO A 15 2.34 -13.12 -8.70
CA PRO A 15 2.06 -12.79 -7.32
C PRO A 15 3.21 -13.23 -6.40
N VAL A 16 3.79 -12.26 -5.68
CA VAL A 16 4.66 -12.41 -4.51
C VAL A 16 5.88 -13.34 -4.66
N ALA A 17 6.83 -12.97 -5.51
CA ALA A 17 8.22 -13.44 -5.42
C ALA A 17 9.18 -12.42 -4.75
N GLY A 18 8.74 -11.16 -4.53
CA GLY A 18 9.61 -10.06 -4.08
C GLY A 18 9.27 -9.46 -2.71
N LEU A 19 8.59 -10.21 -1.84
CA LEU A 19 8.32 -9.82 -0.44
C LEU A 19 8.87 -10.85 0.57
N GLY A 20 9.81 -11.71 0.14
CA GLY A 20 10.36 -12.77 0.98
C GLY A 20 9.38 -13.87 1.43
N LEU A 21 8.17 -13.96 0.86
CA LEU A 21 7.21 -15.02 1.15
C LEU A 21 7.39 -16.18 0.16
N THR A 22 7.78 -17.35 0.65
CA THR A 22 7.82 -18.60 -0.12
C THR A 22 6.42 -18.98 -0.62
N ALA A 23 6.33 -19.84 -1.65
CA ALA A 23 5.06 -20.44 -2.07
C ALA A 23 4.34 -21.15 -0.90
N ALA A 24 5.11 -21.83 -0.04
CA ALA A 24 4.60 -22.50 1.14
C ALA A 24 4.02 -21.53 2.19
N GLU A 25 4.67 -20.39 2.44
CA GLU A 25 4.14 -19.37 3.36
C GLU A 25 2.85 -18.72 2.82
N ARG A 26 2.71 -18.60 1.50
CA ARG A 26 1.47 -18.16 0.86
C ARG A 26 0.33 -19.16 1.06
N ASP A 27 0.60 -20.43 0.80
CA ASP A 27 -0.40 -21.50 0.96
C ASP A 27 -0.80 -21.71 2.42
N ALA A 28 0.12 -21.56 3.37
CA ALA A 28 -0.16 -21.62 4.80
C ALA A 28 -1.08 -20.48 5.28
N ILE A 29 -0.88 -19.24 4.78
CA ILE A 29 -1.74 -18.10 5.09
C ILE A 29 -3.15 -18.28 4.47
N LEU A 30 -3.22 -18.81 3.24
CA LEU A 30 -4.47 -19.11 2.55
C LEU A 30 -5.24 -20.26 3.22
N ALA A 31 -4.54 -21.28 3.73
CA ALA A 31 -5.11 -22.42 4.44
C ALA A 31 -5.61 -22.04 5.84
N ALA A 32 -4.86 -21.23 6.59
CA ALA A 32 -5.27 -20.72 7.91
C ALA A 32 -6.51 -19.82 7.86
N GLY A 33 -6.87 -19.30 6.69
CA GLY A 33 -8.10 -18.53 6.45
C GLY A 33 -9.38 -19.37 6.30
N LYS A 34 -9.28 -20.71 6.18
CA LYS A 34 -10.42 -21.59 5.86
C LYS A 34 -10.76 -22.68 6.90
N GLY A 35 -10.09 -22.71 8.05
CA GLY A 35 -10.36 -23.71 9.11
C GLY A 35 -11.10 -23.15 10.34
N PRO A 36 -11.83 -23.98 11.11
CA PRO A 36 -12.40 -23.56 12.38
C PRO A 36 -11.28 -23.21 13.35
N ARG A 37 -11.38 -22.06 14.01
CA ARG A 37 -10.46 -21.63 15.06
C ARG A 37 -10.51 -22.63 16.21
N VAL A 38 -9.42 -23.36 16.44
CA VAL A 38 -9.13 -24.01 17.72
C VAL A 38 -7.77 -23.49 18.18
N GLY A 39 -7.72 -23.05 19.43
CA GLY A 39 -6.55 -22.42 20.03
C GLY A 39 -5.36 -23.36 20.14
N GLY A 40 -4.18 -22.77 20.09
CA GLY A 40 -2.91 -23.46 20.34
C GLY A 40 -1.76 -22.55 19.94
N SER A 41 -1.05 -22.00 20.92
CA SER A 41 0.26 -21.39 20.71
C SER A 41 1.21 -22.45 20.16
N GLU A 42 1.86 -22.17 19.04
CA GLU A 42 3.13 -22.81 18.69
C GLU A 42 4.04 -21.78 18.03
N VAL A 43 5.13 -21.49 18.73
CA VAL A 43 6.28 -20.72 18.26
C VAL A 43 7.08 -21.65 17.35
N VAL A 44 7.28 -21.27 16.09
CA VAL A 44 8.16 -21.99 15.15
C VAL A 44 9.23 -21.02 14.64
N PRO A 45 10.51 -21.44 14.55
CA PRO A 45 11.66 -20.53 14.61
C PRO A 45 11.98 -19.87 13.27
N ASN A 46 12.56 -18.68 13.39
CA ASN A 46 13.24 -17.91 12.35
C ASN A 46 14.42 -18.68 11.74
N THR A 47 14.48 -18.83 10.42
CA THR A 47 15.72 -18.67 9.61
C THR A 47 15.45 -18.85 8.12
N VAL A 48 15.51 -17.77 7.33
CA VAL A 48 16.20 -17.74 6.02
C VAL A 48 16.70 -16.31 5.78
N ALA A 49 17.99 -16.18 5.50
CA ALA A 49 18.68 -14.93 5.23
C ALA A 49 18.17 -14.28 3.93
N ILE A 50 17.83 -12.99 3.99
CA ILE A 50 17.45 -12.16 2.85
C ILE A 50 18.70 -11.37 2.43
N GLY A 51 19.09 -11.51 1.16
CA GLY A 51 20.18 -10.75 0.56
C GLY A 51 19.88 -9.25 0.58
N ALA A 52 20.77 -8.49 1.18
CA ALA A 52 20.72 -7.04 1.25
C ALA A 52 21.23 -6.45 -0.07
N ASP A 53 20.34 -5.91 -0.90
CA ASP A 53 20.73 -5.04 -2.03
C ASP A 53 19.81 -3.81 -2.20
N SER A 54 19.26 -3.32 -1.08
CA SER A 54 18.87 -1.91 -0.93
C SER A 54 18.74 -1.60 0.57
N THR A 55 19.77 -1.00 1.14
CA THR A 55 19.89 -0.73 2.58
C THR A 55 19.38 0.66 2.99
N THR A 56 18.84 1.45 2.06
CA THR A 56 18.38 2.82 2.33
C THR A 56 16.86 2.88 2.36
N ALA A 57 16.32 2.99 3.57
CA ALA A 57 14.93 3.35 3.76
C ALA A 57 14.64 4.70 3.09
N ALA A 58 13.45 4.84 2.48
CA ALA A 58 13.04 6.12 1.92
C ALA A 58 13.06 7.19 3.03
N PHE A 59 13.74 8.31 2.78
CA PHE A 59 13.90 9.43 3.72
C PHE A 59 14.53 9.04 5.07
N ASP A 60 15.36 7.99 5.10
CA ASP A 60 15.89 7.39 6.33
C ASP A 60 14.78 7.01 7.34
N GLY A 61 13.59 6.69 6.81
CA GLY A 61 12.42 6.35 7.60
C GLY A 61 12.51 4.99 8.26
N ALA A 62 11.75 4.77 9.33
CA ALA A 62 11.69 3.47 9.98
C ALA A 62 11.06 2.42 9.06
N LEU A 63 11.73 1.27 8.87
CA LEU A 63 11.17 0.14 8.14
C LEU A 63 9.88 -0.37 8.82
N TYR A 64 8.92 -0.79 8.00
CA TYR A 64 7.68 -1.38 8.51
C TYR A 64 7.97 -2.78 9.07
N PRO A 65 7.55 -3.10 10.31
CA PRO A 65 7.81 -4.41 10.90
C PRO A 65 7.24 -5.55 10.05
N GLN A 66 8.05 -6.58 9.79
CA GLN A 66 7.72 -7.68 8.89
C GLN A 66 6.53 -8.53 9.37
N ASP A 67 6.39 -8.72 10.69
CA ASP A 67 5.22 -9.33 11.31
C ASP A 67 3.92 -8.55 11.02
N LYS A 68 3.99 -7.21 11.12
CA LYS A 68 2.86 -6.33 10.79
C LYS A 68 2.58 -6.28 9.29
N LEU A 69 3.60 -6.37 8.44
CA LEU A 69 3.42 -6.45 6.99
C LEU A 69 2.62 -7.70 6.62
N ARG A 70 2.96 -8.86 7.19
CA ARG A 70 2.19 -10.11 6.99
C ARG A 70 0.74 -9.99 7.45
N GLN A 71 0.50 -9.37 8.60
CA GLN A 71 -0.85 -9.11 9.08
C GLN A 71 -1.63 -8.17 8.15
N LEU A 72 -0.97 -7.14 7.61
CA LEU A 72 -1.57 -6.21 6.65
C LEU A 72 -1.97 -6.92 5.35
N VAL A 73 -1.10 -7.76 4.79
CA VAL A 73 -1.41 -8.55 3.58
C VAL A 73 -2.65 -9.42 3.82
N SER A 74 -2.71 -10.15 4.94
CA SER A 74 -3.88 -10.96 5.30
C SER A 74 -5.15 -10.11 5.50
N TYR A 75 -5.02 -8.91 6.10
CA TYR A 75 -6.12 -7.98 6.29
C TYR A 75 -6.70 -7.46 4.96
N LEU A 76 -5.83 -7.13 4.00
CA LEU A 76 -6.17 -6.60 2.69
C LEU A 76 -6.76 -7.68 1.77
N ASP A 77 -6.19 -8.88 1.77
CA ASP A 77 -6.64 -10.01 0.95
C ASP A 77 -8.10 -10.39 1.28
N LYS A 78 -8.44 -10.47 2.57
CA LYS A 78 -9.82 -10.69 3.04
C LYS A 78 -10.83 -9.64 2.58
N ARG A 79 -10.36 -8.52 2.04
CA ARG A 79 -11.17 -7.40 1.54
C ARG A 79 -11.00 -7.19 0.04
N GLY A 80 -10.44 -8.18 -0.67
CA GLY A 80 -10.26 -8.15 -2.12
C GLY A 80 -9.06 -7.32 -2.59
N VAL A 81 -8.23 -6.80 -1.68
CA VAL A 81 -7.03 -6.03 -2.05
C VAL A 81 -5.83 -6.94 -2.10
N ARG A 82 -5.20 -7.04 -3.27
CA ARG A 82 -3.97 -7.81 -3.46
C ARG A 82 -2.74 -6.93 -3.23
N VAL A 83 -1.69 -7.48 -2.62
CA VAL A 83 -0.42 -6.78 -2.40
C VAL A 83 0.68 -7.41 -3.25
N TYR A 84 1.42 -6.59 -4.00
CA TYR A 84 2.54 -7.01 -4.84
C TYR A 84 3.81 -6.23 -4.49
N GLY A 85 4.96 -6.87 -4.69
CA GLY A 85 6.26 -6.20 -4.65
C GLY A 85 6.45 -5.25 -5.84
N THR A 86 7.21 -4.17 -5.66
CA THR A 86 7.60 -3.24 -6.74
C THR A 86 9.01 -2.70 -6.53
N ASN A 87 9.73 -2.42 -7.63
CA ASN A 87 11.01 -1.68 -7.61
C ASN A 87 10.81 -0.19 -7.92
N SER A 88 9.58 0.22 -8.20
CA SER A 88 9.17 1.62 -8.43
C SER A 88 8.54 2.21 -7.17
N ASN A 89 8.08 3.46 -7.25
CA ASN A 89 7.32 4.08 -6.17
C ASN A 89 6.12 3.22 -5.74
N PRO A 90 5.83 3.15 -4.42
CA PRO A 90 4.59 2.57 -3.92
C PRO A 90 3.37 3.20 -4.59
N ARG A 91 2.29 2.42 -4.74
CA ARG A 91 1.00 2.91 -5.23
C ARG A 91 -0.15 1.99 -4.85
N PHE A 92 -1.35 2.54 -4.81
CA PHE A 92 -2.61 1.81 -4.71
C PHE A 92 -3.49 2.08 -5.95
N ASP A 93 -3.78 1.01 -6.68
CA ASP A 93 -4.64 1.02 -7.87
C ASP A 93 -6.04 0.54 -7.47
N ALA A 94 -6.99 1.47 -7.36
CA ALA A 94 -8.40 1.18 -7.08
C ALA A 94 -9.07 0.53 -8.30
N LYS A 95 -10.05 -0.35 -8.06
CA LYS A 95 -10.87 -0.99 -9.11
C LYS A 95 -12.33 -0.60 -8.99
N TRP A 96 -13.03 -0.66 -10.13
CA TRP A 96 -14.46 -0.35 -10.24
C TRP A 96 -15.39 -1.28 -9.44
N ASP A 97 -14.90 -2.43 -8.99
CA ASP A 97 -15.61 -3.35 -8.11
C ASP A 97 -15.41 -3.04 -6.61
N GLY A 98 -14.76 -1.91 -6.29
CA GLY A 98 -14.47 -1.49 -4.91
C GLY A 98 -13.30 -2.22 -4.25
N THR A 99 -12.59 -3.07 -5.01
CA THR A 99 -11.34 -3.71 -4.59
C THR A 99 -10.13 -2.90 -5.08
N GLY A 100 -8.93 -3.48 -5.01
CA GLY A 100 -7.74 -2.81 -5.52
C GLY A 100 -6.49 -3.66 -5.51
N THR A 101 -5.39 -3.03 -5.91
CA THR A 101 -4.05 -3.61 -5.87
C THR A 101 -3.10 -2.62 -5.21
N MET A 102 -2.38 -3.06 -4.19
CA MET A 102 -1.33 -2.27 -3.54
C MET A 102 0.04 -2.77 -3.98
N TYR A 103 0.93 -1.86 -4.36
CA TYR A 103 2.32 -2.15 -4.70
C TYR A 103 3.22 -1.52 -3.64
N LEU A 104 4.03 -2.34 -2.99
CA LEU A 104 5.00 -1.91 -1.98
C LEU A 104 6.40 -2.41 -2.35
N PRO A 105 7.47 -1.66 -2.05
CA PRO A 105 8.83 -2.18 -2.15
C PRO A 105 9.04 -3.33 -1.16
N GLU A 106 10.11 -4.10 -1.36
CA GLU A 106 10.42 -5.28 -0.54
C GLU A 106 10.57 -4.95 0.95
N ASN A 107 11.21 -3.82 1.26
CA ASN A 107 11.40 -3.30 2.62
C ASN A 107 10.75 -1.92 2.74
N PRO A 108 9.41 -1.84 2.82
CA PRO A 108 8.72 -0.56 2.83
C PRO A 108 8.88 0.15 4.17
N THR A 109 8.96 1.48 4.17
CA THR A 109 8.93 2.27 5.40
C THR A 109 7.52 2.34 5.98
N ALA A 110 7.42 2.73 7.26
CA ALA A 110 6.13 2.96 7.89
C ALA A 110 5.32 4.06 7.18
N LEU A 111 5.97 5.12 6.71
CA LEU A 111 5.33 6.13 5.87
C LEU A 111 4.73 5.50 4.61
N GLN A 112 5.52 4.74 3.84
CA GLN A 112 5.08 4.15 2.57
C GLN A 112 3.86 3.24 2.76
N VAL A 113 3.90 2.34 3.75
CA VAL A 113 2.78 1.45 4.04
C VAL A 113 1.53 2.24 4.46
N LYS A 114 1.71 3.26 5.30
CA LYS A 114 0.57 4.06 5.80
C LYS A 114 -0.01 4.98 4.73
N HIS A 115 0.82 5.50 3.83
CA HIS A 115 0.39 6.27 2.68
C HIS A 115 -0.51 5.43 1.78
N GLU A 116 -0.04 4.26 1.32
CA GLU A 116 -0.84 3.42 0.41
C GLU A 116 -2.09 2.84 1.09
N LEU A 117 -1.99 2.49 2.37
CA LEU A 117 -3.17 2.07 3.14
C LEU A 117 -4.20 3.19 3.24
N SER A 118 -3.78 4.45 3.28
CA SER A 118 -4.70 5.59 3.36
C SER A 118 -5.55 5.71 2.10
N HIS A 119 -4.96 5.58 0.91
CA HIS A 119 -5.69 5.51 -0.36
C HIS A 119 -6.80 4.45 -0.34
N TYR A 120 -6.49 3.24 0.13
CA TYR A 120 -7.49 2.17 0.27
C TYR A 120 -8.59 2.52 1.27
N LEU A 121 -8.24 3.09 2.43
CA LEU A 121 -9.22 3.46 3.44
C LEU A 121 -10.13 4.59 2.96
N ASP A 122 -9.62 5.53 2.18
CA ASP A 122 -10.40 6.62 1.60
C ASP A 122 -11.35 6.08 0.52
N LEU A 123 -10.91 5.17 -0.34
CA LEU A 123 -11.80 4.43 -1.25
C LEU A 123 -12.95 3.75 -0.48
N ARG A 124 -12.63 3.04 0.60
CA ARG A 124 -13.65 2.37 1.43
C ARG A 124 -14.60 3.35 2.11
N ASN A 125 -14.13 4.53 2.48
CA ASN A 125 -14.98 5.57 3.06
C ASN A 125 -15.95 6.13 2.03
N GLN A 126 -15.51 6.39 0.80
CA GLN A 126 -16.39 6.83 -0.29
C GLN A 126 -17.45 5.77 -0.62
N ILE A 127 -17.06 4.49 -0.68
CA ILE A 127 -18.00 3.36 -0.88
C ILE A 127 -19.03 3.26 0.23
N LYS A 128 -18.64 3.50 1.49
CA LYS A 128 -19.58 3.47 2.62
C LYS A 128 -20.57 4.63 2.63
N ALA A 129 -20.19 5.77 2.05
CA ALA A 129 -21.00 6.98 2.02
C ALA A 129 -21.96 7.04 0.82
N ALA A 130 -21.76 6.17 -0.18
CA ALA A 130 -22.55 6.14 -1.40
C ALA A 130 -23.64 5.05 -1.37
N ASP A 131 -24.64 5.20 -2.26
CA ASP A 131 -25.75 4.25 -2.39
C ASP A 131 -25.31 2.88 -2.91
N ASP A 132 -24.24 2.85 -3.73
CA ASP A 132 -23.65 1.63 -4.25
C ASP A 132 -22.12 1.74 -4.43
N VAL A 133 -21.49 0.59 -4.71
CA VAL A 133 -20.04 0.49 -4.88
C VAL A 133 -19.54 1.36 -6.02
N ARG A 134 -20.27 1.40 -7.15
CA ARG A 134 -19.83 2.12 -8.35
C ARG A 134 -19.80 3.63 -8.11
N SER A 135 -20.84 4.15 -7.46
CA SER A 135 -20.98 5.55 -7.06
C SER A 135 -19.90 5.94 -6.05
N GLY A 136 -19.57 5.05 -5.11
CA GLY A 136 -18.47 5.28 -4.18
C GLY A 136 -17.09 5.28 -4.83
N VAL A 137 -16.83 4.36 -5.77
CA VAL A 137 -15.58 4.39 -6.55
C VAL A 137 -15.52 5.65 -7.41
N GLN A 138 -16.62 6.06 -8.03
CA GLN A 138 -16.70 7.28 -8.81
C GLN A 138 -16.39 8.51 -7.94
N ALA A 139 -16.97 8.62 -6.74
CA ALA A 139 -16.67 9.69 -5.80
C ALA A 139 -15.17 9.74 -5.44
N TYR A 140 -14.53 8.59 -5.23
CA TYR A 140 -13.08 8.51 -5.01
C TYR A 140 -12.24 8.94 -6.23
N VAL A 141 -12.72 8.64 -7.44
CA VAL A 141 -12.09 9.09 -8.69
C VAL A 141 -12.24 10.60 -8.86
N ASP A 142 -13.43 11.13 -8.57
CA ASP A 142 -13.82 12.55 -8.72
C ASP A 142 -13.08 13.48 -7.76
N MET A 143 -12.57 12.97 -6.63
CA MET A 143 -11.60 13.69 -5.79
C MET A 143 -10.37 14.16 -6.59
N GLY A 144 -10.08 13.51 -7.72
CA GLY A 144 -8.90 13.79 -8.53
C GLY A 144 -7.60 13.45 -7.79
N ARG A 145 -6.46 13.71 -8.43
CA ARG A 145 -5.16 13.41 -7.81
C ARG A 145 -4.93 14.28 -6.58
N VAL A 146 -5.15 15.60 -6.67
CA VAL A 146 -4.92 16.53 -5.57
C VAL A 146 -5.78 16.17 -4.34
N GLY A 147 -7.08 15.97 -4.53
CA GLY A 147 -7.99 15.67 -3.42
C GLY A 147 -7.69 14.33 -2.76
N ARG A 148 -7.27 13.31 -3.51
CA ARG A 148 -6.84 12.02 -2.93
C ARG A 148 -5.57 12.17 -2.09
N GLU A 149 -4.56 12.85 -2.60
CA GLU A 149 -3.29 13.03 -1.87
C GLU A 149 -3.47 13.93 -0.63
N GLU A 150 -4.36 14.92 -0.70
CA GLU A 150 -4.76 15.72 0.46
C GLU A 150 -5.51 14.89 1.51
N ALA A 151 -6.42 13.99 1.10
CA ALA A 151 -7.09 13.07 2.01
C ALA A 151 -6.09 12.13 2.71
N VAL A 152 -5.09 11.63 1.97
CA VAL A 152 -3.99 10.84 2.53
C VAL A 152 -3.19 11.64 3.54
N LEU A 153 -2.79 12.88 3.21
CA LEU A 153 -2.05 13.75 4.13
C LEU A 153 -2.84 14.00 5.43
N ASN A 154 -4.13 14.34 5.32
CA ASN A 154 -5.01 14.56 6.47
C ASN A 154 -5.10 13.30 7.35
N ARG A 155 -5.22 12.12 6.73
CA ARG A 155 -5.25 10.84 7.45
C ARG A 155 -3.92 10.52 8.12
N LEU A 156 -2.80 10.79 7.45
CA LEU A 156 -1.46 10.62 8.00
C LEU A 156 -1.30 11.51 9.24
N GLN A 157 -1.62 12.80 9.14
CA GLN A 157 -1.52 13.76 10.25
C GLN A 157 -2.40 13.39 11.45
N GLY A 158 -3.58 12.82 11.21
CA GLY A 158 -4.46 12.30 12.27
C GLY A 158 -4.04 10.92 12.82
N ASN A 159 -3.03 10.27 12.24
CA ASN A 159 -2.57 8.95 12.68
C ASN A 159 -1.48 9.07 13.75
N ARG A 160 -1.48 8.15 14.73
CA ARG A 160 -0.40 8.06 15.74
C ARG A 160 1.01 7.96 15.16
N ILE A 161 1.17 7.42 13.95
CA ILE A 161 2.47 7.31 13.30
C ILE A 161 3.05 8.66 12.92
N TRP A 162 2.23 9.71 12.72
CA TRP A 162 2.71 11.04 12.34
C TRP A 162 3.75 11.58 13.32
N GLN A 163 3.51 11.39 14.61
CA GLN A 163 4.43 11.83 15.66
C GLN A 163 5.73 11.01 15.70
N GLN A 164 5.77 9.87 15.01
CA GLN A 164 6.91 8.96 14.93
C GLN A 164 7.71 9.13 13.64
N LEU A 165 7.15 9.83 12.65
CA LEU A 165 7.85 10.16 11.41
C LEU A 165 8.93 11.20 11.68
N ASN A 166 10.05 11.06 10.97
CA ASN A 166 11.10 12.07 10.98
C ASN A 166 10.67 13.32 10.18
N ASP A 167 11.43 14.41 10.29
CA ASP A 167 11.07 15.68 9.63
C ASP A 167 11.11 15.58 8.11
N ALA A 168 12.00 14.77 7.54
CA ALA A 168 12.07 14.55 6.09
C ALA A 168 10.82 13.84 5.56
N GLU A 169 10.30 12.83 6.27
CA GLU A 169 9.06 12.12 5.94
C GLU A 169 7.83 13.03 6.03
N LYS A 170 7.76 13.89 7.06
CA LYS A 170 6.68 14.87 7.23
C LYS A 170 6.72 15.92 6.13
N ASN A 171 7.90 16.51 5.89
CA ASN A 171 8.09 17.54 4.87
C ASN A 171 7.77 16.98 3.48
N PHE A 172 8.26 15.78 3.15
CA PHE A 172 7.91 15.12 1.90
C PHE A 172 6.39 14.98 1.72
N SER A 173 5.68 14.52 2.76
CA SER A 173 4.22 14.34 2.70
C SER A 173 3.47 15.65 2.46
N ILE A 174 3.92 16.74 3.09
CA ILE A 174 3.34 18.08 2.96
C ILE A 174 3.68 18.70 1.60
N ASP A 175 4.96 18.70 1.23
CA ASP A 175 5.48 19.32 0.02
C ASP A 175 4.95 18.65 -1.24
N TYR A 176 4.72 17.32 -1.19
CA TYR A 176 4.12 16.60 -2.30
C TYR A 176 2.72 17.11 -2.63
N VAL A 177 1.86 17.30 -1.62
CA VAL A 177 0.51 17.86 -1.81
C VAL A 177 0.59 19.31 -2.28
N ASN A 178 1.45 20.13 -1.67
CA ASN A 178 1.63 21.53 -2.07
C ASN A 178 2.08 21.68 -3.53
N ARG A 179 3.00 20.82 -3.97
CA ARG A 179 3.44 20.77 -5.37
C ARG A 179 2.27 20.42 -6.29
N LEU A 180 1.47 19.42 -5.95
CA LEU A 180 0.31 19.02 -6.76
C LEU A 180 -0.74 20.13 -6.85
N LYS A 181 -1.00 20.86 -5.76
CA LYS A 181 -1.88 22.03 -5.76
C LYS A 181 -1.38 23.10 -6.74
N LYS A 182 -0.09 23.43 -6.66
CA LYS A 182 0.56 24.39 -7.58
C LYS A 182 0.50 23.94 -9.04
N GLU A 183 0.76 22.66 -9.32
CA GLU A 183 0.65 22.07 -10.67
C GLU A 183 -0.79 22.11 -11.22
N ALA A 184 -1.78 22.02 -10.34
CA ALA A 184 -3.21 22.11 -10.67
C ALA A 184 -3.74 23.56 -10.74
N GLY A 185 -2.91 24.57 -10.45
CA GLY A 185 -3.34 25.98 -10.42
C GLY A 185 -4.22 26.35 -9.23
N GLN A 186 -4.09 25.63 -8.11
CA GLN A 186 -4.77 25.92 -6.84
C GLN A 186 -3.91 26.77 -5.90
#